data_AF-A0A7S7NVV5-F1
#
_entry.id   AF-A0A7S7NVV5-F1
#
_cell.length_a   1.000
_cell.length_b   1.000
_cell.length_c   1.000
_cell.angle_alpha   90.00
_cell.angle_beta   90.00
_cell.angle_gamma   90.00
#
_symmetry.space_group_name_H-M   'P 1'
#
loop_
_entity.id
_entity.type
_entity.pdbx_description
1 polymer ?
#
loop_
_entity_poly.entity_id
_entity_poly.type
_entity_poly.pdbx_seq_one_letter_code
_entity_poly.pdbx_strand_id
1 'polypeptide(L)'
;MSWQQQRGWQRQGAWQGQATWQQGRAQNWANEHREWGQRGGYGGYYIPQDRFTLSFGSQHYFRIRQRPVMYMGYPRFQYGGFSFMMLDRYPEYWAENWYDDDDVYIDYDDGYYLYNRRYPRVRLAITVVL
;
A
#
# COMPACT_ATOMS: atom_id res chain seq x y z
N MET A 1 -17.20 -0.75 15.75
CA MET A 1 -15.77 -1.02 15.49
C MET A 1 -15.62 -2.37 14.78
N SER A 2 -15.97 -2.46 13.49
CA SER A 2 -16.05 -3.72 12.73
C SER A 2 -14.91 -3.97 11.74
N TRP A 3 -13.91 -3.09 11.64
CA TRP A 3 -12.76 -3.27 10.72
C TRP A 3 -11.90 -4.50 11.01
N GLN A 4 -12.00 -5.07 12.23
CA GLN A 4 -11.30 -6.30 12.58
C GLN A 4 -11.80 -7.54 11.84
N GLN A 5 -13.01 -7.53 11.26
CA GLN A 5 -13.66 -8.72 10.69
C GLN A 5 -13.33 -9.00 9.21
N GLN A 6 -12.72 -8.08 8.45
CA GLN A 6 -12.51 -8.26 7.00
C GLN A 6 -11.04 -8.28 6.58
N ARG A 7 -10.20 -9.03 7.30
CA ARG A 7 -8.80 -9.32 6.91
C ARG A 7 -8.69 -10.54 5.98
N GLY A 8 -9.57 -10.66 4.98
CA GLY A 8 -9.50 -11.77 4.00
C GLY A 8 -8.12 -11.86 3.33
N TRP A 9 -7.53 -10.70 3.04
CA TRP A 9 -6.18 -10.56 2.49
C TRP A 9 -5.06 -11.13 3.38
N GLN A 10 -5.25 -11.16 4.71
CA GLN A 10 -4.25 -11.69 5.64
C GLN A 10 -4.07 -13.21 5.49
N ARG A 11 -5.11 -13.92 5.04
CA ARG A 11 -5.06 -15.38 4.86
C ARG A 11 -4.55 -15.82 3.49
N GLN A 12 -4.77 -15.01 2.46
CA GLN A 12 -4.62 -15.46 1.06
C GLN A 12 -3.50 -14.77 0.28
N GLY A 13 -2.91 -13.67 0.78
CA GLY A 13 -1.88 -13.00 0.00
C GLY A 13 -0.96 -12.03 0.72
N ALA A 14 -1.21 -11.72 1.99
CA ALA A 14 -0.25 -10.95 2.77
C ALA A 14 1.02 -11.78 3.00
N TRP A 15 2.19 -11.14 2.91
CA TRP A 15 3.41 -11.78 3.42
C TRP A 15 3.23 -12.13 4.90
N GLN A 16 4.11 -12.96 5.45
CA GLN A 16 4.20 -13.10 6.91
C GLN A 16 4.77 -11.79 7.48
N GLY A 17 3.95 -11.04 8.25
CA GLY A 17 4.34 -9.71 8.76
C GLY A 17 5.65 -9.77 9.52
N GLN A 18 6.70 -9.13 8.99
CA GLN A 18 8.03 -9.08 9.59
C GLN A 18 8.31 -7.69 10.18
N ALA A 19 9.08 -7.64 11.26
CA ALA A 19 9.06 -6.53 12.22
C ALA A 19 9.82 -5.25 11.81
N THR A 20 10.46 -5.21 10.64
CA THR A 20 11.34 -4.07 10.26
C THR A 20 11.08 -3.56 8.85
N TRP A 21 11.33 -2.25 8.64
CA TRP A 21 11.21 -1.59 7.32
C TRP A 21 12.14 -2.22 6.27
N GLN A 22 13.35 -2.62 6.67
CA GLN A 22 14.34 -3.23 5.78
C GLN A 22 13.85 -4.56 5.20
N GLN A 23 13.09 -5.34 5.98
CA GLN A 23 12.45 -6.58 5.53
C GLN A 23 11.22 -6.33 4.65
N GLY A 24 10.79 -5.08 4.49
CA GLY A 24 9.73 -4.67 3.57
C GLY A 24 10.17 -4.55 2.11
N ARG A 25 11.45 -4.83 1.81
CA ARG A 25 11.99 -4.93 0.44
C ARG A 25 11.81 -6.33 -0.12
N ALA A 26 11.36 -6.44 -1.37
CA ALA A 26 11.22 -7.71 -2.07
C ALA A 26 12.61 -8.33 -2.30
N GLN A 27 12.69 -9.66 -2.36
CA GLN A 27 13.89 -10.31 -2.90
C GLN A 27 13.73 -10.55 -4.41
N ASN A 28 12.51 -10.82 -4.84
CA ASN A 28 12.11 -10.95 -6.23
C ASN A 28 10.67 -10.44 -6.39
N TRP A 29 10.55 -9.15 -6.70
CA TRP A 29 9.25 -8.48 -6.87
C TRP A 29 8.30 -9.25 -7.79
N ALA A 30 8.80 -9.74 -8.94
CA ALA A 30 7.99 -10.42 -9.95
C ALA A 30 7.27 -11.68 -9.44
N ASN A 31 7.79 -12.32 -8.39
CA ASN A 31 7.20 -13.52 -7.79
C ASN A 31 6.46 -13.24 -6.47
N GLU A 32 6.75 -12.11 -5.82
CA GLU A 32 6.25 -11.80 -4.48
C GLU A 32 5.00 -10.91 -4.49
N HIS A 33 4.82 -10.09 -5.53
CA HIS A 33 3.66 -9.20 -5.63
C HIS A 33 2.36 -9.95 -5.88
N ARG A 34 1.25 -9.42 -5.35
CA ARG A 34 -0.09 -9.98 -5.58
C ARG A 34 -1.14 -8.90 -5.79
N GLU A 35 -1.90 -9.06 -6.85
CA GLU A 35 -3.10 -8.27 -7.13
C GLU A 35 -4.24 -8.63 -6.17
N TRP A 36 -5.24 -7.76 -6.05
CA TRP A 36 -6.38 -8.00 -5.16
C TRP A 36 -7.19 -9.24 -5.54
N GLY A 37 -7.36 -9.54 -6.83
CA GLY A 37 -7.96 -10.81 -7.27
C GLY A 37 -7.28 -12.06 -6.67
N GLN A 38 -5.95 -12.07 -6.57
CA GLN A 38 -5.18 -13.18 -5.96
C GLN A 38 -5.29 -13.22 -4.43
N ARG A 39 -5.76 -12.12 -3.81
CA ARG A 39 -5.99 -11.96 -2.37
C ARG A 39 -7.45 -12.26 -1.97
N GLY A 40 -8.28 -12.71 -2.92
CA GLY A 40 -9.72 -12.93 -2.70
C GLY A 40 -10.57 -11.66 -2.86
N GLY A 41 -10.03 -10.61 -3.48
CA GLY A 41 -10.66 -9.31 -3.68
C GLY A 41 -10.35 -8.30 -2.56
N TYR A 42 -10.61 -7.02 -2.84
CA TYR A 42 -10.50 -5.97 -1.83
C TYR A 42 -11.61 -6.10 -0.78
N GLY A 43 -11.21 -6.11 0.50
CA GLY A 43 -12.13 -6.21 1.65
C GLY A 43 -11.85 -5.18 2.74
N GLY A 44 -11.11 -4.11 2.42
CA GLY A 44 -10.79 -3.03 3.36
C GLY A 44 -11.78 -1.88 3.30
N TYR A 45 -11.49 -0.80 4.04
CA TYR A 45 -12.32 0.41 4.02
C TYR A 45 -12.27 1.08 2.66
N TYR A 46 -13.43 1.51 2.18
CA TYR A 46 -13.57 2.30 0.96
C TYR A 46 -13.63 3.78 1.33
N ILE A 47 -12.68 4.54 0.82
CA ILE A 47 -12.66 6.00 0.93
C ILE A 47 -13.90 6.55 0.22
N PRO A 48 -14.73 7.37 0.90
CA PRO A 48 -15.89 8.01 0.29
C PRO A 48 -15.50 8.80 -0.96
N GLN A 49 -16.29 8.72 -2.02
CA GLN A 49 -15.93 9.27 -3.33
C GLN A 49 -15.60 10.77 -3.29
N ASP A 50 -16.35 11.54 -2.50
CA ASP A 50 -16.15 12.97 -2.28
C ASP A 50 -14.81 13.28 -1.60
N ARG A 51 -14.34 12.40 -0.73
CA ARG A 51 -13.01 12.48 -0.11
C ARG A 51 -11.92 11.94 -1.03
N PHE A 52 -12.24 10.94 -1.84
CA PHE A 52 -11.32 10.32 -2.79
C PHE A 52 -10.83 11.34 -3.81
N THR A 53 -11.75 12.03 -4.49
CA THR A 53 -11.44 12.99 -5.56
C THR A 53 -10.68 14.23 -5.10
N LEU A 54 -10.64 14.52 -3.80
CA LEU A 54 -9.90 15.67 -3.25
C LEU A 54 -8.40 15.40 -3.09
N SER A 55 -8.01 14.15 -2.89
CA SER A 55 -6.65 13.82 -2.44
C SER A 55 -6.02 12.62 -3.15
N PHE A 56 -6.78 11.86 -3.93
CA PHE A 56 -6.35 10.58 -4.49
C PHE A 56 -6.69 10.47 -5.99
N GLY A 57 -6.08 9.51 -6.66
CA GLY A 57 -6.11 9.32 -8.11
C GLY A 57 -4.80 9.75 -8.77
N SER A 58 -4.63 9.34 -10.02
CA SER A 58 -3.41 9.58 -10.83
C SER A 58 -2.96 11.04 -11.00
N GLN A 59 -3.77 12.03 -10.60
CA GLN A 59 -3.44 13.46 -10.63
C GLN A 59 -3.02 14.03 -9.26
N HIS A 60 -3.12 13.24 -8.18
CA HIS A 60 -2.87 13.69 -6.81
C HIS A 60 -1.58 13.08 -6.24
N TYR A 61 -0.45 13.64 -6.66
CA TYR A 61 0.87 13.18 -6.21
C TYR A 61 1.24 13.70 -4.83
N PHE A 62 1.98 12.88 -4.08
CA PHE A 62 2.55 13.24 -2.80
C PHE A 62 3.85 12.47 -2.55
N ARG A 63 4.58 12.89 -1.51
CA ARG A 63 5.70 12.13 -0.92
C ARG A 63 5.29 11.72 0.48
N ILE A 64 5.67 10.54 0.92
CA ILE A 64 5.34 10.06 2.27
C ILE A 64 6.11 10.87 3.33
N ARG A 65 7.29 11.41 3.00
CA ARG A 65 8.17 12.26 3.82
C ARG A 65 8.84 11.58 5.02
N GLN A 66 8.18 10.60 5.62
CA GLN A 66 8.70 9.88 6.77
C GLN A 66 8.70 8.40 6.49
N ARG A 67 9.66 7.71 7.08
CA ARG A 67 9.73 6.25 6.99
C ARG A 67 8.42 5.67 7.56
N PRO A 68 7.72 4.80 6.82
CA PRO A 68 6.53 4.15 7.32
C PRO A 68 6.79 3.41 8.64
N VAL A 69 5.85 3.54 9.58
CA VAL A 69 5.93 2.94 10.91
C VAL A 69 5.32 1.55 10.85
N MET A 70 5.94 0.57 11.50
CA MET A 70 5.41 -0.80 11.53
C MET A 70 4.15 -0.89 12.39
N TYR A 71 3.08 -1.43 11.82
CA TYR A 71 1.80 -1.67 12.51
C TYR A 71 1.27 -3.04 12.10
N MET A 72 0.99 -3.90 13.09
CA MET A 72 0.55 -5.29 12.87
C MET A 72 1.46 -6.11 11.92
N GLY A 73 2.76 -5.79 11.88
CA GLY A 73 3.74 -6.46 11.00
C GLY A 73 3.81 -5.94 9.56
N TYR A 74 3.18 -4.80 9.27
CA TYR A 74 3.23 -4.15 7.95
C TYR A 74 3.64 -2.69 8.07
N PRO A 75 4.32 -2.11 7.07
CA PRO A 75 4.57 -0.68 7.01
C PRO A 75 3.26 0.09 6.91
N ARG A 76 3.12 1.15 7.71
CA ARG A 76 1.95 2.02 7.72
C ARG A 76 2.37 3.48 7.54
N PHE A 77 1.64 4.20 6.70
CA PHE A 77 1.79 5.64 6.50
C PHE A 77 0.44 6.35 6.51
N GLN A 78 0.45 7.68 6.57
CA GLN A 78 -0.74 8.52 6.59
C GLN A 78 -0.70 9.53 5.45
N TYR A 79 -1.84 9.75 4.80
CA TYR A 79 -2.01 10.76 3.77
C TYR A 79 -3.50 11.07 3.57
N GLY A 80 -3.85 12.30 3.23
CA GLY A 80 -5.25 12.68 2.93
C GLY A 80 -6.27 12.49 4.06
N GLY A 81 -5.79 12.36 5.32
CA GLY A 81 -6.64 12.07 6.48
C GLY A 81 -6.97 10.58 6.69
N PHE A 82 -6.28 9.68 5.98
CA PHE A 82 -6.43 8.23 6.10
C PHE A 82 -5.09 7.57 6.47
N SER A 83 -5.18 6.42 7.14
CA SER A 83 -4.04 5.54 7.41
C SER A 83 -4.05 4.33 6.50
N PHE A 84 -2.90 4.04 5.88
CA PHE A 84 -2.72 2.95 4.94
C PHE A 84 -1.69 1.95 5.45
N MET A 85 -1.97 0.66 5.31
CA MET A 85 -0.99 -0.42 5.45
C MET A 85 -0.55 -0.91 4.09
N MET A 86 0.75 -1.10 3.90
CA MET A 86 1.34 -1.71 2.70
C MET A 86 1.33 -3.23 2.81
N LEU A 87 0.67 -3.91 1.86
CA LEU A 87 0.53 -5.37 1.85
C LEU A 87 1.49 -6.08 0.90
N ASP A 88 2.17 -5.31 0.05
CA ASP A 88 3.21 -5.73 -0.88
C ASP A 88 4.58 -5.19 -0.49
N ARG A 89 5.63 -5.90 -0.93
CA ARG A 89 7.03 -5.43 -0.72
C ARG A 89 7.33 -4.37 -1.71
N TYR A 90 8.01 -3.31 -1.30
CA TYR A 90 8.51 -2.43 -2.34
C TYR A 90 9.61 -3.18 -3.11
N PRO A 91 9.67 -3.06 -4.45
CA PRO A 91 10.60 -3.83 -5.26
C PRO A 91 12.06 -3.63 -4.87
N GLU A 92 12.87 -4.67 -5.08
CA GLU A 92 14.30 -4.67 -4.83
C GLU A 92 15.07 -3.60 -5.62
N TYR A 93 14.52 -3.11 -6.73
CA TYR A 93 15.12 -2.09 -7.58
C TYR A 93 14.65 -0.66 -7.27
N TRP A 94 13.77 -0.47 -6.27
CA TRP A 94 13.47 0.87 -5.75
C TRP A 94 14.61 1.34 -4.82
N ALA A 95 14.88 2.65 -4.81
CA ALA A 95 15.83 3.25 -3.88
C ALA A 95 15.37 3.06 -2.43
N GLU A 96 16.26 2.91 -1.45
CA GLU A 96 15.87 2.70 -0.04
C GLU A 96 15.04 3.86 0.54
N ASN A 97 15.29 5.07 0.05
CA ASN A 97 14.65 6.31 0.46
C ASN A 97 13.50 6.76 -0.47
N TRP A 98 12.97 5.88 -1.33
CA TRP A 98 11.90 6.21 -2.29
C TRP A 98 10.69 6.93 -1.64
N TYR A 99 10.36 6.59 -0.39
CA TYR A 99 9.22 7.15 0.34
C TYR A 99 9.34 8.66 0.59
N ASP A 100 10.55 9.20 0.57
CA ASP A 100 10.85 10.62 0.76
C ASP A 100 11.14 11.34 -0.57
N ASP A 101 11.81 10.66 -1.49
CA ASP A 101 12.28 11.25 -2.75
C ASP A 101 11.28 11.18 -3.90
N ASP A 102 10.53 10.08 -4.00
CA ASP A 102 9.69 9.79 -5.16
C ASP A 102 8.26 10.31 -4.96
N ASP A 103 7.70 10.88 -6.02
CA ASP A 103 6.29 11.24 -6.06
C ASP A 103 5.44 9.97 -6.31
N VAL A 104 4.50 9.72 -5.39
CA VAL A 104 3.57 8.60 -5.43
C VAL A 104 2.13 9.10 -5.45
N TYR A 105 1.21 8.26 -5.89
CA TYR A 105 -0.23 8.50 -5.78
C TYR A 105 -0.94 7.20 -5.41
N ILE A 106 -2.15 7.31 -4.89
CA ILE A 106 -3.00 6.16 -4.60
C ILE A 106 -4.17 6.20 -5.58
N ASP A 107 -4.48 5.07 -6.19
CA ASP A 107 -5.66 4.93 -7.04
C ASP A 107 -6.41 3.64 -6.72
N TYR A 108 -7.63 3.54 -7.23
CA TYR A 108 -8.48 2.36 -7.09
C TYR A 108 -8.69 1.68 -8.44
N ASP A 109 -8.44 0.36 -8.50
CA ASP A 109 -8.74 -0.50 -9.65
C ASP A 109 -9.66 -1.67 -9.21
N ASP A 110 -9.09 -2.84 -8.89
CA ASP A 110 -9.78 -3.93 -8.19
C ASP A 110 -9.60 -3.89 -6.65
N GLY A 111 -8.94 -2.83 -6.20
CA GLY A 111 -8.66 -2.44 -4.81
C GLY A 111 -7.70 -1.25 -4.80
N TYR A 112 -7.28 -0.78 -3.62
CA TYR A 112 -6.35 0.34 -3.55
C TYR A 112 -4.91 -0.11 -3.80
N TYR A 113 -4.20 0.69 -4.59
CA TYR A 113 -2.78 0.56 -4.80
C TYR A 113 -2.06 1.89 -4.62
N LEU A 114 -0.82 1.81 -4.14
CA LEU A 114 0.15 2.89 -4.19
C LEU A 114 0.98 2.75 -5.47
N TYR A 115 1.00 3.79 -6.29
CA TYR A 115 1.77 3.87 -7.52
C TYR A 115 2.95 4.82 -7.33
N ASN A 116 4.11 4.44 -7.84
CA ASN A 116 5.29 5.30 -7.86
C ASN A 116 5.53 5.81 -9.28
N ARG A 117 5.57 7.14 -9.45
CA ARG A 117 5.72 7.79 -10.76
C ARG A 117 7.04 7.45 -11.45
N ARG A 118 8.09 7.20 -10.67
CA ARG A 118 9.39 6.78 -11.18
C ARG A 118 9.37 5.36 -11.75
N TYR A 119 8.42 4.54 -11.30
CA TYR A 119 8.24 3.13 -11.69
C TYR A 119 6.77 2.87 -12.10
N PRO A 120 6.28 3.46 -13.20
CA PRO A 120 4.84 3.55 -13.50
C PRO A 120 4.15 2.20 -13.83
N ARG A 121 4.93 1.13 -14.00
CA ARG A 121 4.40 -0.24 -14.21
C ARG A 121 4.24 -1.03 -12.91
N VAL A 122 4.57 -0.43 -11.77
CA VAL A 122 4.56 -1.05 -10.45
C VAL A 122 3.47 -0.44 -9.61
N ARG A 123 2.67 -1.29 -8.97
CA ARG A 123 1.63 -0.90 -8.03
C ARG A 123 1.76 -1.78 -6.78
N LEU A 124 1.72 -1.16 -5.60
CA LEU A 124 1.80 -1.85 -4.32
C LEU A 124 0.40 -1.91 -3.71
N ALA A 125 -0.12 -3.11 -3.42
CA ALA A 125 -1.41 -3.25 -2.76
C ALA A 125 -1.38 -2.60 -1.36
N ILE A 126 -2.36 -1.76 -1.07
CA ILE A 126 -2.52 -1.11 0.24
C ILE A 126 -3.96 -1.27 0.74
N THR A 127 -4.13 -1.26 2.07
CA THR A 127 -5.46 -1.27 2.69
C THR A 127 -5.62 -0.11 3.66
N VAL A 128 -6.81 0.46 3.70
CA VAL A 128 -7.17 1.55 4.61
C VAL A 128 -7.53 0.97 5.97
N VAL A 129 -6.92 1.48 7.04
CA VAL A 129 -7.04 0.87 8.39
C VAL A 129 -7.59 1.77 9.49
N LEU A 130 -7.50 3.10 9.37
CA LEU A 130 -8.09 4.09 10.27
C LEU A 130 -8.21 5.44 9.56
#